data_AF-A0A7S1SX82-F1
#
_entry.id   AF-A0A7S1SX82-F1
#
_cell.length_a   1.000
_cell.length_b   1.000
_cell.length_c   1.000
_cell.angle_alpha   90.00
_cell.angle_beta   90.00
_cell.angle_gamma   90.00
#
_symmetry.space_group_name_H-M   'P 1'
#
loop_
_entity.id
_entity.type
_entity.pdbx_description
1 polymer ?
#
loop_
_entity_poly.entity_id
_entity_poly.type
_entity_poly.pdbx_seq_one_letter_code
_entity_poly.pdbx_strand_id
1 'polypeptide(L)'
;VLFLDRLSMAEAEVVQLIDDGGERSSSSAPASDGGQQQFMAGAGSLQRNVARLFTEKVKIFGEVRFTQASVLSAVARVGVKSLVECVRLQTVSRAGLQQLQLDVHFLRPQLRRFSSAAASVDSLLDEVVGAAMERSVEPTLLEPGLLDRILDSYAKSRE
;
A
#
# COMPACT_ATOMS: atom_id res chain seq x y z
N VAL A 1 -16.08 -0.47 -11.31
CA VAL A 1 -16.29 -1.95 -11.41
C VAL A 1 -15.76 -2.50 -12.73
N LEU A 2 -16.18 -1.96 -13.89
CA LEU A 2 -15.71 -2.42 -15.21
C LEU A 2 -14.19 -2.40 -15.42
N PHE A 3 -13.47 -1.47 -14.79
CA PHE A 3 -12.02 -1.35 -14.98
C PHE A 3 -11.23 -2.44 -14.23
N LEU A 4 -11.68 -2.86 -13.05
CA LEU A 4 -11.01 -3.89 -12.25
C LEU A 4 -11.25 -5.29 -12.81
N ASP A 5 -12.47 -5.57 -13.31
CA ASP A 5 -12.74 -6.82 -14.03
C ASP A 5 -11.98 -6.90 -15.35
N ARG A 6 -11.87 -5.78 -16.09
CA ARG A 6 -11.03 -5.75 -17.30
C ARG A 6 -9.55 -5.93 -16.97
N LEU A 7 -9.08 -5.41 -15.84
CA LEU A 7 -7.72 -5.63 -15.37
C LEU A 7 -7.48 -7.09 -14.98
N SER A 8 -8.46 -7.76 -14.35
CA SER A 8 -8.35 -9.18 -13.99
C SER A 8 -8.41 -10.10 -15.20
N MET A 9 -9.22 -9.77 -16.23
CA MET A 9 -9.22 -10.49 -17.50
C MET A 9 -7.90 -10.32 -18.24
N ALA A 10 -7.36 -9.09 -18.29
CA ALA A 10 -6.05 -8.83 -18.87
C ALA A 10 -4.93 -9.54 -18.10
N GLU A 11 -5.01 -9.63 -16.78
CA GLU A 11 -4.10 -10.41 -15.94
C GLU A 11 -4.14 -11.90 -16.34
N ALA A 12 -5.33 -12.48 -16.49
CA ALA A 12 -5.51 -13.87 -16.91
C ALA A 12 -4.98 -14.18 -18.33
N GLU A 13 -5.15 -13.25 -19.28
CA GLU A 13 -4.61 -13.40 -20.63
C GLU A 13 -3.08 -13.32 -20.66
N VAL A 14 -2.48 -12.42 -19.88
CA VAL A 14 -1.03 -12.26 -19.84
C VAL A 14 -0.34 -13.39 -19.06
N VAL A 15 -1.03 -14.03 -18.11
CA VAL A 15 -0.55 -15.26 -17.43
C VAL A 15 -0.31 -16.40 -18.41
N GLN A 16 -1.04 -16.46 -19.52
CA GLN A 16 -0.83 -17.49 -20.55
C GLN A 16 0.40 -17.25 -21.42
N LEU A 17 1.00 -16.06 -21.36
CA LEU A 17 2.10 -15.66 -22.25
C LEU A 17 3.49 -15.82 -21.62
N ILE A 18 3.59 -16.07 -20.31
CA ILE A 18 4.88 -16.12 -19.61
C ILE A 18 5.00 -17.44 -18.83
N ASP A 19 5.94 -18.27 -19.26
CA ASP A 19 6.29 -19.54 -18.63
C ASP A 19 6.82 -19.29 -17.21
N ASP A 20 6.10 -19.82 -16.22
CA ASP A 20 6.38 -19.64 -14.80
C ASP A 20 7.54 -20.56 -14.37
N GLY A 21 8.77 -20.11 -14.64
CA GLY A 21 9.99 -20.70 -14.09
C GLY A 21 10.05 -20.48 -12.58
N GLY A 22 9.36 -21.35 -11.83
CA GLY A 22 9.14 -21.21 -10.41
C GLY A 22 10.38 -21.44 -9.53
N GLU A 23 10.40 -20.78 -8.37
CA GLU A 23 11.02 -21.29 -7.14
C GLU A 23 10.15 -20.89 -5.94
N ARG A 24 9.44 -21.87 -5.38
CA ARG A 24 8.78 -21.77 -4.07
C ARG A 24 9.85 -21.94 -2.99
N SER A 25 10.19 -20.88 -2.26
CA SER A 25 11.03 -20.97 -1.07
C SER A 25 10.19 -20.91 0.22
N SER A 26 10.48 -21.87 1.09
CA SER A 26 9.82 -22.23 2.34
C SER A 26 9.90 -21.16 3.43
N SER A 27 8.81 -20.96 4.15
CA SER A 27 8.71 -20.12 5.35
C SER A 27 9.42 -20.74 6.55
N SER A 28 10.22 -19.93 7.24
CA SER A 28 10.69 -20.18 8.62
C SER A 28 10.36 -18.98 9.50
N ALA A 29 9.56 -19.19 10.54
CA ALA A 29 9.23 -18.22 11.58
C ALA A 29 10.31 -18.17 12.68
N PRO A 30 10.37 -17.07 13.45
CA PRO A 30 10.63 -17.19 14.88
C PRO A 30 9.66 -16.39 15.76
N ALA A 31 9.66 -16.72 17.05
CA ALA A 31 8.74 -16.29 18.10
C ALA A 31 9.38 -15.38 19.17
N SER A 32 8.52 -14.81 20.03
CA SER A 32 8.75 -14.09 21.32
C SER A 32 9.28 -12.65 21.22
N ASP A 33 8.99 -11.69 22.11
CA ASP A 33 8.64 -11.71 23.54
C ASP A 33 7.96 -10.38 23.97
N GLY A 34 7.28 -10.38 25.12
CA GLY A 34 6.51 -9.24 25.65
C GLY A 34 7.31 -8.25 26.50
N GLY A 35 6.78 -7.02 26.64
CA GLY A 35 7.27 -6.02 27.59
C GLY A 35 6.48 -4.71 27.55
N GLN A 36 5.77 -4.40 28.64
CA GLN A 36 5.11 -3.11 28.90
C GLN A 36 6.12 -1.97 29.08
N GLN A 37 5.83 -0.76 28.58
CA GLN A 37 6.00 0.45 29.40
C GLN A 37 5.16 1.65 28.91
N GLN A 38 4.68 2.41 29.89
CA GLN A 38 3.80 3.57 29.83
C GLN A 38 4.56 4.90 29.62
N PHE A 39 3.83 5.90 29.08
CA PHE A 39 4.01 7.37 29.16
C PHE A 39 5.28 8.04 28.59
N MET A 40 5.10 8.87 27.54
CA MET A 40 5.32 10.33 27.61
C MET A 40 4.75 11.04 26.36
N ALA A 41 3.71 11.85 26.55
CA ALA A 41 3.14 12.72 25.51
C ALA A 41 4.05 13.95 25.34
N GLY A 42 4.65 14.12 24.17
CA GLY A 42 5.44 15.31 23.82
C GLY A 42 6.52 15.10 22.75
N ALA A 43 6.94 13.85 22.48
CA ALA A 43 8.01 13.52 21.54
C ALA A 43 7.53 13.07 20.14
N GLY A 44 6.22 13.00 19.90
CA GLY A 44 5.65 12.33 18.73
C GLY A 44 6.01 12.94 17.38
N SER A 45 6.19 14.26 17.28
CA SER A 45 6.54 14.92 16.01
C SER A 45 8.00 14.71 15.61
N LEU A 46 8.94 14.79 16.56
CA LEU A 46 10.35 14.50 16.33
C LEU A 46 10.61 13.00 16.13
N GLN A 47 9.99 12.14 16.92
CA GLN A 47 10.13 10.68 16.76
C GLN A 47 9.55 10.18 15.44
N ARG A 48 8.43 10.73 14.97
CA ARG A 48 7.86 10.35 13.66
C ARG A 48 8.79 10.73 12.51
N ASN A 49 9.47 11.87 12.60
CA ASN A 49 10.47 12.28 11.60
C ASN A 49 11.73 11.40 11.66
N VAL A 50 12.16 10.98 12.86
CA VAL A 50 13.31 10.05 13.02
C VAL A 50 12.97 8.64 12.56
N ALA A 51 11.79 8.11 12.89
CA ALA A 51 11.32 6.80 12.41
C ALA A 51 11.23 6.76 10.87
N ARG A 52 10.89 7.89 10.23
CA ARG A 52 10.89 8.02 8.78
C ARG A 52 12.28 7.99 8.15
N LEU A 53 13.32 8.45 8.86
CA LEU A 53 14.71 8.35 8.41
C LEU A 53 15.20 6.89 8.33
N PHE A 54 14.63 6.00 9.14
CA PHE A 54 14.93 4.56 9.14
C PHE A 54 13.92 3.73 8.33
N THR A 55 12.91 4.36 7.75
CA THR A 55 12.05 3.67 6.79
C THR A 55 12.88 3.47 5.53
N GLU A 56 13.29 2.23 5.29
CA GLU A 56 14.07 1.82 4.14
C GLU A 56 13.48 2.49 2.89
N LYS A 57 14.26 3.35 2.23
CA LYS A 57 13.85 3.94 0.96
C LYS A 57 13.66 2.79 -0.01
N VAL A 58 12.41 2.40 -0.24
CA VAL A 58 12.07 1.35 -1.21
C VAL A 58 12.80 1.67 -2.50
N LYS A 59 13.61 0.73 -2.97
CA LYS A 59 14.26 0.84 -4.27
C LYS A 59 13.19 0.68 -5.35
N ILE A 60 12.51 1.79 -5.66
CA ILE A 60 11.43 1.87 -6.64
C ILE A 60 11.94 1.38 -8.00
N PHE A 61 13.17 1.80 -8.33
CA PHE A 61 13.88 1.47 -9.55
C PHE A 61 14.88 0.34 -9.28
N GLY A 62 14.36 -0.87 -9.18
CA GLY A 62 15.13 -2.12 -9.18
C GLY A 62 15.26 -2.70 -10.59
N GLU A 63 16.07 -3.75 -10.74
CA GLU A 63 16.14 -4.52 -11.97
C GLU A 63 14.77 -5.13 -12.30
N VAL A 64 14.31 -4.95 -13.55
CA VAL A 64 13.06 -5.55 -14.04
C VAL A 64 13.44 -6.71 -14.94
N ARG A 65 13.14 -7.93 -14.49
CA ARG A 65 13.24 -9.16 -15.29
C ARG A 65 12.11 -9.21 -16.32
N PHE A 66 12.35 -9.87 -17.45
CA PHE A 66 11.36 -10.16 -18.48
C PHE A 66 10.40 -11.29 -18.08
N THR A 67 9.72 -11.11 -16.93
CA THR A 67 8.65 -11.99 -16.46
C THR A 67 7.42 -11.15 -16.13
N GLN A 68 6.22 -11.74 -16.23
CA GLN A 68 4.96 -11.04 -16.02
C GLN A 68 4.93 -10.41 -14.63
N ALA A 69 5.23 -11.23 -13.61
CA ALA A 69 5.24 -10.79 -12.22
C ALA A 69 6.20 -9.62 -12.00
N SER A 70 7.41 -9.67 -12.57
CA SER A 70 8.41 -8.61 -12.46
C SER A 70 7.93 -7.30 -13.12
N VAL A 71 7.38 -7.38 -14.32
CA VAL A 71 6.86 -6.21 -15.06
C VAL A 71 5.64 -5.62 -14.36
N LEU A 72 4.65 -6.43 -13.96
CA LEU A 72 3.48 -5.98 -13.21
C LEU A 72 3.86 -5.34 -11.88
N SER A 73 4.81 -5.94 -11.15
CA SER A 73 5.36 -5.38 -9.91
C SER A 73 5.99 -4.00 -10.14
N ALA A 74 6.79 -3.86 -11.19
CA ALA A 74 7.44 -2.59 -11.53
C ALA A 74 6.42 -1.52 -11.92
N VAL A 75 5.45 -1.84 -12.77
CA VAL A 75 4.38 -0.92 -13.18
C VAL A 75 3.54 -0.50 -11.97
N ALA A 76 3.17 -1.43 -11.09
CA ALA A 76 2.43 -1.12 -9.88
C ALA A 76 3.21 -0.17 -8.96
N ARG A 77 4.50 -0.44 -8.70
CA ARG A 77 5.36 0.45 -7.89
C ARG A 77 5.46 1.85 -8.49
N VAL A 78 5.68 1.95 -9.80
CA VAL A 78 5.74 3.25 -10.50
C VAL A 78 4.41 3.98 -10.40
N GLY A 79 3.28 3.31 -10.65
CA GLY A 79 1.95 3.90 -10.54
C GLY A 79 1.63 4.42 -9.15
N VAL A 80 1.94 3.65 -8.09
CA VAL A 80 1.75 4.11 -6.70
C VAL A 80 2.68 5.28 -6.38
N LYS A 81 3.93 5.28 -6.85
CA LYS A 81 4.82 6.44 -6.69
C LYS A 81 4.31 7.68 -7.40
N SER A 82 3.82 7.55 -8.64
CA SER A 82 3.18 8.65 -9.34
C SER A 82 1.98 9.20 -8.56
N LEU A 83 1.17 8.33 -7.95
CA LEU A 83 0.08 8.75 -7.06
C LEU A 83 0.59 9.54 -5.85
N VAL A 84 1.67 9.12 -5.19
CA VAL A 84 2.31 9.89 -4.09
C VAL A 84 2.62 11.31 -4.56
N GLU A 85 3.27 11.47 -5.70
CA GLU A 85 3.65 12.79 -6.20
C GLU A 85 2.42 13.62 -6.62
N CYS A 86 1.41 13.00 -7.24
CA CYS A 86 0.14 13.68 -7.55
C CYS A 86 -0.51 14.24 -6.28
N VAL A 87 -0.55 13.46 -5.19
CA VAL A 87 -1.09 13.88 -3.90
C VAL A 87 -0.29 15.04 -3.30
N ARG A 88 1.05 15.03 -3.42
CA ARG A 88 1.91 16.13 -2.93
C ARG A 88 1.57 17.48 -3.58
N LEU A 89 1.04 17.47 -4.80
CA LEU A 89 0.63 18.68 -5.52
C LEU A 89 -0.77 19.19 -5.14
N GLN A 90 -1.54 18.44 -4.36
CA GLN A 90 -2.90 18.81 -3.99
C GLN A 90 -2.96 19.54 -2.64
N THR A 91 -4.10 20.18 -2.37
CA THR A 91 -4.53 20.54 -1.01
C THR A 91 -5.68 19.61 -0.64
N VAL A 92 -5.55 18.90 0.48
CA VAL A 92 -6.46 17.80 0.83
C VAL A 92 -7.38 18.24 1.97
N SER A 93 -8.69 18.05 1.81
CA SER A 93 -9.65 18.26 2.90
C SER A 93 -9.66 17.04 3.83
N ARG A 94 -10.24 17.17 5.03
CA ARG A 94 -10.44 16.02 5.93
C ARG A 94 -11.15 14.86 5.25
N ALA A 95 -12.26 15.12 4.56
CA ALA A 95 -13.01 14.10 3.83
C ALA A 95 -12.17 13.50 2.69
N GLY A 96 -11.38 14.31 1.98
CA GLY A 96 -10.46 13.83 0.93
C GLY A 96 -9.37 12.90 1.47
N LEU A 97 -8.81 13.22 2.65
CA LEU A 97 -7.84 12.35 3.32
C LEU A 97 -8.45 11.01 3.71
N GLN A 98 -9.64 11.04 4.31
CA GLN A 98 -10.34 9.84 4.77
C GLN A 98 -10.78 8.95 3.60
N GLN A 99 -11.23 9.55 2.50
CA GLN A 99 -11.53 8.82 1.26
C GLN A 99 -10.28 8.19 0.67
N LEU A 100 -9.18 8.94 0.55
CA LEU A 100 -7.94 8.37 0.04
C LEU A 100 -7.38 7.26 0.94
N GLN A 101 -7.55 7.38 2.26
CA GLN A 101 -7.20 6.32 3.21
C GLN A 101 -8.02 5.05 2.94
N LEU A 102 -9.34 5.16 2.72
CA LEU A 102 -10.20 4.05 2.32
C LEU A 102 -9.77 3.44 0.98
N ASP A 103 -9.48 4.27 -0.01
CA ASP A 103 -9.05 3.84 -1.35
C ASP A 103 -7.73 3.05 -1.27
N VAL A 104 -6.75 3.57 -0.51
CA VAL A 104 -5.49 2.87 -0.25
C VAL A 104 -5.72 1.55 0.48
N HIS A 105 -6.62 1.51 1.47
CA HIS A 105 -6.95 0.29 2.19
C HIS A 105 -7.57 -0.77 1.27
N PHE A 106 -8.44 -0.35 0.35
CA PHE A 106 -9.03 -1.21 -0.67
C PHE A 106 -8.01 -1.72 -1.70
N LEU A 107 -7.10 -0.84 -2.16
CA LEU A 107 -6.08 -1.18 -3.17
C LEU A 107 -4.99 -2.11 -2.63
N ARG A 108 -4.69 -2.07 -1.32
CA ARG A 108 -3.60 -2.83 -0.70
C ARG A 108 -3.61 -4.32 -1.01
N PRO A 109 -4.68 -5.10 -0.73
CA PRO A 109 -4.71 -6.52 -1.07
C PRO A 109 -4.63 -6.76 -2.59
N GLN A 110 -5.10 -5.80 -3.39
CA GLN A 110 -5.08 -5.92 -4.83
C GLN A 110 -3.68 -5.76 -5.41
N LEU A 111 -2.90 -4.80 -4.90
CA LEU A 111 -1.56 -4.54 -5.40
C LEU A 111 -0.52 -5.53 -4.84
N ARG A 112 -0.78 -6.12 -3.67
CA ARG A 112 0.06 -7.19 -3.11
C ARG A 112 0.15 -8.41 -4.04
N ARG A 113 -0.87 -8.72 -4.84
CA ARG A 113 -0.83 -9.85 -5.78
C ARG A 113 0.27 -9.72 -6.84
N PHE A 114 0.70 -8.49 -7.13
CA PHE A 114 1.74 -8.19 -8.11
C PHE A 114 3.14 -8.09 -7.50
N SER A 115 3.31 -8.29 -6.18
CA SER A 115 4.61 -8.14 -5.52
C SER A 115 4.92 -9.38 -4.66
N SER A 116 5.97 -10.12 -5.03
CA SER A 116 6.48 -11.21 -4.20
C SER A 116 7.08 -10.71 -2.88
N ALA A 117 7.60 -9.49 -2.85
CA ALA A 117 8.03 -8.80 -1.64
C ALA A 117 6.90 -7.88 -1.14
N ALA A 118 6.06 -8.40 -0.23
CA ALA A 118 4.95 -7.66 0.37
C ALA A 118 5.37 -6.29 0.95
N ALA A 119 6.59 -6.24 1.50
CA ALA A 119 7.15 -5.05 2.16
C ALA A 119 7.27 -3.81 1.24
N SER A 120 7.42 -3.96 -0.08
CA SER A 120 7.69 -2.80 -0.96
C SER A 120 6.43 -2.02 -1.38
N VAL A 121 5.31 -2.70 -1.58
CA VAL A 121 4.05 -2.07 -2.01
C VAL A 121 3.34 -1.45 -0.82
N ASP A 122 3.38 -2.11 0.34
CA ASP A 122 2.75 -1.62 1.55
C ASP A 122 3.30 -0.27 2.00
N SER A 123 4.63 -0.13 2.03
CA SER A 123 5.28 1.11 2.40
C SER A 123 5.03 2.24 1.41
N LEU A 124 4.87 1.93 0.11
CA LEU A 124 4.50 2.93 -0.90
C LEU A 124 3.07 3.42 -0.70
N LEU A 125 2.15 2.52 -0.36
CA LEU A 125 0.77 2.86 -0.02
C LEU A 125 0.70 3.67 1.29
N ASP A 126 1.52 3.34 2.28
CA ASP A 126 1.66 4.16 3.49
C ASP A 126 2.23 5.54 3.17
N GLU A 127 3.14 5.65 2.20
CA GLU A 127 3.66 6.93 1.72
C GLU A 127 2.57 7.78 1.05
N VAL A 128 1.61 7.18 0.33
CA VAL A 128 0.46 7.90 -0.24
C VAL A 128 -0.37 8.56 0.87
N VAL A 129 -0.73 7.79 1.90
CA VAL A 129 -1.50 8.33 3.05
C VAL A 129 -0.67 9.37 3.80
N GLY A 130 0.63 9.14 4.00
CA GLY A 130 1.54 10.09 4.62
C GLY A 130 1.63 11.42 3.86
N ALA A 131 1.76 11.37 2.53
CA ALA A 131 1.75 12.55 1.67
C ALA A 131 0.41 13.30 1.78
N ALA A 132 -0.71 12.60 1.81
CA ALA A 132 -2.01 13.22 1.97
C ALA A 132 -2.18 13.90 3.33
N MET A 133 -1.68 13.29 4.42
CA MET A 133 -1.69 13.90 5.75
C MET A 133 -0.90 15.20 5.78
N GLU A 134 0.27 15.25 5.14
CA GLU A 134 1.10 16.48 5.05
C GLU A 134 0.42 17.59 4.25
N ARG A 135 -0.39 17.22 3.27
CA ARG A 135 -1.13 18.15 2.41
C ARG A 135 -2.55 18.45 2.92
N SER A 136 -2.94 17.88 4.05
CA SER A 136 -4.29 18.02 4.59
C SER A 136 -4.45 19.29 5.41
N VAL A 137 -5.57 19.99 5.21
CA VAL A 137 -5.97 21.16 6.00
C VAL A 137 -6.30 20.76 7.45
N GLU A 138 -6.94 19.59 7.61
CA GLU A 138 -7.29 19.02 8.91
C GLU A 138 -6.97 17.51 8.87
N PRO A 139 -5.74 17.10 9.25
CA PRO A 139 -5.27 15.73 9.10
C PRO A 139 -5.86 14.80 10.16
N THR A 140 -7.08 14.31 9.91
CA THR A 140 -7.77 13.33 10.76
C THR A 140 -8.06 12.04 9.99
N LEU A 141 -7.36 10.97 10.34
CA LEU A 141 -7.58 9.63 9.78
C LEU A 141 -8.82 8.97 10.40
N LEU A 142 -9.43 8.06 9.65
CA LEU A 142 -10.40 7.11 10.16
C LEU A 142 -9.69 6.04 11.00
N GLU A 143 -10.39 5.52 12.00
CA GLU A 143 -9.91 4.38 12.78
C GLU A 143 -9.81 3.13 11.89
N PRO A 144 -8.78 2.27 12.06
CA PRO A 144 -8.59 1.09 11.24
C PRO A 144 -9.83 0.18 11.18
N GLY A 145 -10.46 -0.10 12.32
CA GLY A 145 -11.65 -0.94 12.37
C GLY A 145 -12.88 -0.34 11.68
N LEU A 146 -12.92 0.97 11.45
CA LEU A 146 -13.97 1.60 10.65
C LEU A 146 -13.72 1.39 9.15
N LEU A 147 -12.46 1.39 8.71
CA LEU A 147 -12.10 1.10 7.31
C LEU A 147 -12.59 -0.30 6.92
N ASP A 148 -12.26 -1.30 7.75
CA ASP A 148 -12.69 -2.69 7.53
C ASP A 148 -14.21 -2.79 7.44
N ARG A 149 -14.94 -2.18 8.39
CA ARG A 149 -16.40 -2.19 8.40
C ARG A 149 -17.02 -1.57 7.15
N ILE A 150 -16.45 -0.46 6.66
CA ILE A 150 -16.94 0.21 5.44
C ILE A 150 -16.74 -0.70 4.23
N LEU A 151 -15.56 -1.30 4.10
CA LEU A 151 -15.25 -2.18 2.97
C LEU A 151 -16.06 -3.49 3.01
N ASP A 152 -16.25 -4.09 4.19
CA ASP A 152 -17.10 -5.26 4.39
C ASP A 152 -18.56 -4.97 4.03
N SER A 153 -19.08 -3.81 4.45
CA SER A 153 -20.43 -3.37 4.10
C SER A 153 -20.58 -3.16 2.60
N TYR A 154 -19.57 -2.60 1.94
CA TYR A 154 -19.56 -2.43 0.49
C TYR A 154 -19.51 -3.79 -0.24
N ALA A 155 -18.71 -4.74 0.24
CA ALA A 155 -18.62 -6.08 -0.32
C ALA A 155 -19.98 -6.82 -0.24
N LYS A 156 -20.62 -6.82 0.93
CA LYS A 156 -21.95 -7.43 1.14
C LYS A 156 -23.05 -6.80 0.30
N SER A 157 -22.94 -5.50 0.01
CA SER A 157 -23.92 -4.79 -0.82
C SER A 157 -23.79 -5.10 -2.32
N ARG A 158 -22.77 -5.87 -2.72
CA ARG A 158 -22.53 -6.29 -4.11
C ARG A 158 -22.86 -7.76 -4.37
N GLU A 159 -23.20 -8.51 -3.33
CA GLU A 159 -23.73 -9.88 -3.39
C GLU A 159 -25.25 -9.84 -3.57
#